data_AF-A0AAN7B0B2-F1
#
_entry.id   AF-A0AAN7B0B2-F1
#
_cell.length_a   1.000
_cell.length_b   1.000
_cell.length_c   1.000
_cell.angle_alpha   90.00
_cell.angle_beta   90.00
_cell.angle_gamma   90.00
#
_symmetry.space_group_name_H-M   'P 1'
#
loop_
_entity.id
_entity.type
_entity.pdbx_description
1 polymer ?
#
loop_
_entity_poly.entity_id
_entity_poly.type
_entity_poly.pdbx_seq_one_letter_code
_entity_poly.pdbx_strand_id
1 'polypeptide(L)' 'VLEECGVPQATPHLLYTDSVNARAAVLNPLNSARTRMIDIRYKWIIESVKKKRLRIEHIPGEQMAADGFTK' A
#
# COMPACT_ATOMS: atom_id res chain seq x y z
N VAL A 1 -3.13 15.90 -5.08
CA VAL A 1 -1.78 15.29 -4.86
C VAL A 1 -0.76 16.42 -4.96
N LEU A 2 0.32 16.45 -4.17
CA LEU A 2 1.30 17.58 -4.18
C LEU A 2 1.84 17.96 -5.58
N GLU A 3 1.79 17.03 -6.52
CA GLU A 3 2.05 17.26 -7.95
C GLU A 3 1.11 18.30 -8.59
N GLU A 4 -0.17 18.33 -8.21
CA GLU A 4 -1.16 19.34 -8.63
C GLU A 4 -0.86 20.72 -8.03
N CYS A 5 -0.06 20.77 -6.96
CA CYS A 5 0.47 22.01 -6.39
C CYS A 5 1.85 22.40 -6.99
N GLY A 6 2.31 21.70 -8.04
CA GLY A 6 3.59 21.96 -8.71
C GLY A 6 4.82 21.42 -7.98
N VAL A 7 4.64 20.60 -6.93
CA VAL A 7 5.75 20.01 -6.18
C VAL A 7 6.08 18.63 -6.77
N PRO A 8 7.29 18.41 -7.32
CA PRO A 8 7.66 17.12 -7.88
C PRO A 8 7.63 16.03 -6.81
N GLN A 9 7.17 14.84 -7.19
CA GLN A 9 7.03 13.70 -6.31
C GLN A 9 7.85 12.52 -6.84
N ALA A 10 8.70 11.93 -5.99
CA ALA A 10 9.43 10.73 -6.34
C ALA A 10 8.47 9.55 -6.45
N THR A 11 8.32 8.98 -7.65
CA THR A 11 7.52 7.78 -7.90
C THR A 11 8.44 6.59 -8.22
N PRO A 12 8.13 5.37 -7.75
CA PRO A 12 7.00 5.03 -6.88
C PRO A 12 7.20 5.48 -5.43
N HIS A 13 6.14 5.96 -4.78
CA HIS A 13 6.17 6.20 -3.33
C HIS A 13 6.21 4.88 -2.58
N LEU A 14 6.98 4.83 -1.50
CA LEU A 14 7.14 3.64 -0.68
C LEU A 14 6.09 3.60 0.43
N LEU A 15 5.33 2.50 0.49
CA LEU A 15 4.35 2.22 1.52
C LEU A 15 4.80 1.00 2.33
N TYR A 16 4.98 1.19 3.63
CA TYR A 16 5.33 0.11 4.54
C TYR A 16 4.10 -0.56 5.15
N THR A 17 4.21 -1.86 5.41
CA THR A 17 3.24 -2.63 6.19
C THR A 17 3.96 -3.64 7.07
N ASP A 18 3.45 -3.88 8.26
CA ASP A 18 3.88 -4.97 9.13
C ASP A 18 3.15 -6.30 8.85
N SER A 19 2.15 -6.26 7.98
CA SER A 19 1.37 -7.44 7.60
C SER A 19 1.94 -8.08 6.33
N VAL A 20 2.61 -9.21 6.50
CA VAL A 20 3.04 -10.06 5.38
C VAL A 20 1.85 -10.47 4.50
N ASN A 21 0.70 -10.72 5.12
CA ASN A 21 -0.54 -11.06 4.41
C ASN A 21 -1.05 -9.90 3.55
N ALA A 22 -1.02 -8.66 4.07
CA ALA A 22 -1.39 -7.49 3.29
C ALA A 22 -0.45 -7.28 2.09
N ARG A 23 0.86 -7.44 2.29
CA ARG A 23 1.84 -7.39 1.19
C ARG A 23 1.55 -8.44 0.12
N ALA A 24 1.32 -9.69 0.53
CA ALA A 24 1.01 -10.78 -0.38
C ALA A 24 -0.32 -10.56 -1.14
N ALA A 25 -1.34 -10.02 -0.47
CA ALA A 25 -2.62 -9.70 -1.10
C ALA A 25 -2.48 -8.62 -2.18
N VAL A 26 -1.64 -7.62 -1.95
CA VAL A 26 -1.41 -6.54 -2.91
C VAL A 26 -0.59 -7.00 -4.12
N LEU A 27 0.42 -7.83 -3.88
CA LEU A 27 1.34 -8.29 -4.93
C LEU A 27 0.80 -9.48 -5.74
N ASN A 28 -0.25 -10.16 -5.28
CA ASN A 28 -0.82 -11.30 -5.98
C ASN A 28 -1.87 -10.85 -7.04
N PRO A 29 -1.56 -10.91 -8.35
CA PRO A 29 -2.46 -10.46 -9.41
C PRO A 29 -3.73 -11.32 -9.54
N LEU A 30 -3.71 -12.56 -9.03
CA LEU A 30 -4.84 -13.49 -9.06
C LEU A 30 -5.84 -13.26 -7.92
N ASN A 31 -5.52 -12.39 -6.95
CA ASN A 31 -6.34 -12.19 -5.75
C ASN A 31 -7.38 -11.05 -5.90
N SER A 32 -7.51 -10.48 -7.09
CA SER A 32 -8.49 -9.42 -7.42
C SER A 32 -9.94 -9.85 -7.20
N ALA A 33 -10.23 -11.16 -7.31
CA ALA A 33 -11.58 -11.71 -7.23
C ALA A 33 -11.96 -12.30 -5.87
N ARG A 34 -11.00 -12.66 -4.99
CA ARG A 34 -11.28 -13.52 -3.83
C ARG A 34 -11.53 -12.80 -2.51
N THR A 35 -11.42 -11.47 -2.48
CA THR A 35 -11.60 -10.69 -1.24
C THR A 35 -12.86 -9.82 -1.31
N ARG A 36 -14.01 -10.48 -1.24
CA ARG A 36 -15.35 -9.88 -1.33
C ARG A 36 -15.64 -8.87 -0.20
N MET A 37 -14.86 -8.88 0.89
CA MET A 37 -14.94 -7.94 2.02
C MET A 37 -13.62 -7.16 2.25
N ILE A 38 -12.85 -6.89 1.20
CA ILE A 38 -11.77 -5.89 1.31
C ILE A 38 -12.35 -4.49 1.06
N ASP A 39 -12.10 -3.59 2.01
CA ASP A 39 -12.44 -2.16 1.93
C ASP A 39 -11.89 -1.55 0.63
N ILE A 40 -12.66 -0.64 0.02
CA ILE A 40 -12.31 0.04 -1.24
C ILE A 40 -10.93 0.70 -1.20
N ARG A 41 -10.46 1.13 -0.02
CA ARG A 41 -9.13 1.71 0.19
C ARG A 41 -8.00 0.77 -0.22
N TYR A 42 -8.12 -0.52 0.05
CA TYR A 42 -7.13 -1.51 -0.36
C TYR A 42 -7.16 -1.78 -1.87
N LYS A 43 -8.34 -1.71 -2.51
CA LYS A 43 -8.45 -1.81 -3.98
C LYS A 43 -7.67 -0.66 -4.65
N TRP A 44 -7.74 0.54 -4.08
CA TRP A 44 -6.96 1.68 -4.56
C TRP A 44 -5.44 1.46 -4.41
N ILE A 45 -4.99 0.85 -3.31
CA ILE A 45 -3.56 0.50 -3.11
C ILE A 45 -3.12 -0.50 -4.18
N ILE A 46 -3.88 -1.57 -4.41
CA ILE A 46 -3.59 -2.59 -5.43
C ILE A 46 -3.44 -1.94 -6.82
N GLU A 47 -4.41 -1.10 -7.21
CA GLU A 47 -4.38 -0.43 -8.51
C GLU A 47 -3.22 0.58 -8.62
N SER A 48 -2.86 1.24 -7.53
CA SER A 48 -1.75 2.19 -7.49
C SER A 48 -0.38 1.49 -7.57
N VAL A 49 -0.24 0.30 -6.98
CA VAL A 49 0.93 -0.56 -7.15
C VAL A 49 1.02 -1.09 -8.58
N LYS A 50 -0.09 -1.55 -9.18
CA LYS A 50 -0.13 -1.95 -10.60
C LYS A 50 0.31 -0.82 -11.54
N LYS A 51 -0.10 0.42 -11.26
CA LYS A 51 0.31 1.62 -12.01
C LYS A 51 1.72 2.11 -11.68
N LYS A 52 2.49 1.39 -10.86
CA LYS A 52 3.85 1.77 -10.41
C LYS A 52 3.90 3.15 -9.72
N ARG A 53 2.78 3.60 -9.14
CA ARG A 53 2.72 4.83 -8.33
C ARG A 53 3.12 4.55 -6.88
N LEU A 54 2.87 3.33 -6.43
CA LEU A 54 3.26 2.84 -5.11
C LEU A 54 4.14 1.59 -5.22
N ARG A 55 5.06 1.46 -4.28
CA ARG A 55 5.79 0.22 -3.97
C ARG A 55 5.43 -0.15 -2.54
N ILE A 56 5.05 -1.41 -2.32
CA ILE A 56 4.72 -1.91 -0.99
C ILE A 56 5.86 -2.77 -0.45
N GLU A 57 6.31 -2.50 0.77
CA GLU A 57 7.36 -3.25 1.45
C GLU A 57 6.94 -3.65 2.86
N HIS A 58 7.48 -4.77 3.33
CA HIS A 58 7.23 -5.23 4.69
C HIS A 58 8.34 -4.79 5.63
N ILE A 59 7.96 -4.31 6.80
CA ILE A 59 8.86 -4.06 7.93
C ILE A 59 8.33 -4.76 9.18
N PRO A 60 9.18 -5.18 10.14
CA PRO A 60 8.70 -5.69 11.42
C PRO A 60 7.78 -4.68 12.13
N GLY A 61 6.79 -5.16 12.89
CA GLY A 61 5.85 -4.30 13.63
C GLY A 61 6.54 -3.32 14.59
N GLU A 62 7.67 -3.71 15.19
CA GLU A 62 8.51 -2.85 16.04
C GLU A 62 9.08 -1.63 15.29
N GLN A 63 9.21 -1.72 13.96
CA GLN A 63 9.68 -0.63 13.10
C GLN A 63 8.51 0.16 12.49
N MET A 64 7.28 -0.32 12.64
CA MET A 64 6.08 0.33 12.12
C MET A 64 5.66 1.45 13.06
N ALA A 65 6.28 2.62 12.93
CA ALA A 65 5.95 3.80 13.73
C ALA A 65 4.46 4.17 13.68
N ALA A 66 3.76 3.80 12.59
CA ALA A 66 2.33 3.96 12.44
C ALA A 66 1.49 3.20 13.50
N ASP A 67 2.00 2.07 14.02
CA ASP A 67 1.30 1.27 15.04
C ASP A 67 1.07 2.07 16.33
N GLY A 68 2.02 2.96 16.68
CA GLY A 68 1.91 3.86 17.82
C GLY A 68 0.80 4.91 17.70
N PHE A 69 0.26 5.14 16.49
CA PHE A 69 -0.86 6.06 16.26
C PHE A 69 -2.22 5.35 16.14
N THR A 70 -2.24 4.02 16.19
CA THR A 70 -3.46 3.20 16.02
C THR A 70 -3.85 2.39 17.26
N LYS A 71 -3.07 2.49 18.34
CA LYS A 71 -3.35 1.92 19.66
C LYS A 71 -3.91 2.97 20.60
#